data_AF-H2YEP4-F1
#
_entry.id   AF-H2YEP4-F1
#
_cell.length_a   1.000
_cell.length_b   1.000
_cell.length_c   1.000
_cell.angle_alpha   90.00
_cell.angle_beta   90.00
_cell.angle_gamma   90.00
#
_symmetry.space_group_name_H-M   'P 1'
#
loop_
_entity.id
_entity.type
_entity.pdbx_description
1 polymer ?
#
loop_
_entity_poly.entity_id
_entity_poly.type
_entity_poly.pdbx_seq_one_letter_code
_entity_poly.pdbx_strand_id
1 'polypeptide(L)'
;LVFNQDRKYLEGCIKLGETIWKRGLLKKGPGICHGVAGSGFAFLLLYRLTGEIKYLGRADRFAGFMFTEAFSSGSRSPDSPHSLFEGLAGTLCYLVDLMQPDQSQFPLCPVFIG
;
A
#
# COMPACT_ATOMS: atom_id res chain seq x y z
N LEU A 1 -17.71 -3.35 9.28
CA LEU A 1 -16.54 -2.61 9.80
C LEU A 1 -16.98 -1.32 10.47
N VAL A 2 -16.30 -0.89 11.54
CA VAL A 2 -16.62 0.33 12.30
C VAL A 2 -16.67 1.58 11.41
N PHE A 3 -15.92 1.59 10.31
CA PHE A 3 -15.86 2.69 9.34
C PHE A 3 -17.20 3.00 8.65
N ASN A 4 -18.11 2.01 8.56
CA ASN A 4 -19.42 2.19 7.94
C ASN A 4 -20.49 2.70 8.93
N GLN A 5 -20.17 2.72 10.23
CA GLN A 5 -21.10 3.12 11.28
C GLN A 5 -20.92 4.59 11.68
N ASP A 6 -19.69 5.12 11.58
CA ASP A 6 -19.38 6.51 11.90
C ASP A 6 -18.48 7.12 10.82
N ARG A 7 -19.04 8.12 10.14
CA ARG A 7 -18.43 8.83 9.00
C ARG A 7 -17.06 9.43 9.34
N LYS A 8 -16.79 9.77 10.60
CA LYS A 8 -15.51 10.36 11.02
C LYS A 8 -14.32 9.44 10.74
N TYR A 9 -14.51 8.13 10.81
CA TYR A 9 -13.43 7.17 10.57
C TYR A 9 -13.11 7.07 9.08
N LEU A 10 -14.13 7.03 8.23
CA LEU A 10 -13.94 7.07 6.77
C LEU A 10 -13.22 8.36 6.35
N GLU A 11 -13.65 9.51 6.87
CA GLU A 11 -12.99 10.80 6.60
C GLU A 11 -11.53 10.82 7.09
N GLY A 12 -11.25 10.17 8.23
CA GLY A 12 -9.90 9.95 8.73
C GLY A 12 -9.04 9.13 7.75
N CYS A 13 -9.57 8.01 7.25
CA CYS A 13 -8.89 7.17 6.26
C CYS A 13 -8.59 7.96 4.96
N ILE A 14 -9.55 8.76 4.47
CA ILE A 14 -9.37 9.59 3.28
C ILE A 14 -8.24 10.63 3.51
N LYS A 15 -8.24 11.32 4.64
CA LYS A 15 -7.20 12.31 5.01
C LYS A 15 -5.81 11.66 5.11
N LEU A 16 -5.72 10.47 5.68
CA LEU A 16 -4.47 9.71 5.73
C LEU A 16 -4.03 9.27 4.33
N GLY A 17 -4.96 8.85 3.48
CA GLY A 17 -4.70 8.55 2.06
C GLY A 17 -4.09 9.74 1.31
N GLU A 18 -4.54 10.96 1.56
CA GLU A 18 -3.93 12.17 0.99
C GLU A 18 -2.51 12.43 1.52
N THR A 19 -2.25 12.10 2.78
CA THR A 19 -0.90 12.19 3.36
C THR A 19 0.04 11.18 2.72
N ILE A 20 -0.40 9.94 2.57
CA ILE A 20 0.35 8.89 1.88
C ILE A 20 0.59 9.27 0.43
N TRP A 21 -0.38 9.88 -0.27
CA TRP A 21 -0.19 10.31 -1.65
C TRP A 21 0.95 11.33 -1.79
N LYS A 22 1.04 12.27 -0.85
CA LYS A 22 2.05 13.34 -0.88
C LYS A 22 3.43 12.87 -0.40
N ARG A 23 3.52 11.82 0.43
CA ARG A 23 4.73 11.49 1.20
C ARG A 23 5.12 10.01 1.25
N GLY A 24 4.33 9.12 0.65
CA GLY A 24 4.46 7.67 0.76
C GLY A 24 5.49 7.03 -0.17
N LEU A 25 6.11 7.80 -1.07
CA LEU A 25 7.26 7.33 -1.86
C LEU A 25 8.53 7.38 -0.99
N LEU A 26 8.66 6.37 -0.13
CA LEU A 26 9.72 6.31 0.89
C LEU A 26 11.06 5.88 0.29
N LYS A 27 12.14 6.49 0.78
CA LYS A 27 13.52 6.08 0.47
C LYS A 27 13.99 4.83 1.23
N LYS A 28 13.15 4.28 2.12
CA LYS A 28 13.56 3.20 3.03
C LYS A 28 13.64 1.82 2.36
N GLY A 29 12.96 1.63 1.23
CA GLY A 29 12.99 0.38 0.47
C GLY A 29 11.61 -0.06 -0.02
N PRO A 30 11.52 -1.27 -0.61
CA PRO A 30 10.33 -1.72 -1.32
C PRO A 30 9.31 -2.43 -0.41
N GLY A 31 9.68 -2.79 0.82
CA GLY A 31 8.85 -3.61 1.70
C GLY A 31 7.53 -3.00 2.17
N ILE A 32 6.77 -3.81 2.91
CA ILE A 32 5.41 -3.47 3.34
C ILE A 32 5.31 -2.89 4.76
N CYS A 33 6.33 -3.06 5.59
CA CYS A 33 6.32 -2.53 6.97
C CYS A 33 6.47 -1.00 7.00
N HIS A 34 7.37 -0.48 6.18
CA HIS A 34 7.72 0.95 6.15
C HIS A 34 8.41 1.32 4.83
N GLY A 35 7.96 0.71 3.73
CA GLY A 35 8.43 0.95 2.37
C GLY A 35 7.30 1.36 1.43
N VAL A 36 7.63 1.43 0.14
CA VAL A 36 6.70 1.89 -0.90
C VAL A 36 5.52 0.93 -1.07
N ALA A 37 5.74 -0.38 -1.07
CA ALA A 37 4.65 -1.35 -1.23
C ALA A 37 3.61 -1.26 -0.09
N GLY A 38 4.06 -1.01 1.15
CA GLY A 38 3.15 -0.81 2.28
C GLY A 38 2.28 0.43 2.13
N SER A 39 2.86 1.51 1.58
CA SER A 39 2.10 2.71 1.23
C SER A 39 1.11 2.47 0.08
N GLY A 40 1.49 1.65 -0.90
CA GLY A 40 0.60 1.21 -1.98
C GLY A 40 -0.58 0.36 -1.48
N PHE A 41 -0.34 -0.55 -0.53
CA PHE A 41 -1.38 -1.35 0.12
C PHE A 41 -2.46 -0.48 0.78
N ALA A 42 -2.09 0.64 1.40
CA ALA A 42 -3.07 1.56 1.97
C ALA A 42 -4.08 2.05 0.92
N PHE A 43 -3.66 2.25 -0.34
CA PHE A 43 -4.56 2.61 -1.42
C PHE A 43 -5.41 1.44 -1.92
N LEU A 44 -4.88 0.22 -1.94
CA LEU A 44 -5.70 -0.98 -2.23
C LEU A 44 -6.81 -1.15 -1.19
N LEU A 45 -6.49 -0.99 0.10
CA LEU A 45 -7.49 -1.06 1.17
C LEU A 45 -8.50 0.10 1.10
N LEU A 46 -8.06 1.31 0.76
CA LEU A 46 -8.97 2.44 0.49
C LEU A 46 -9.88 2.19 -0.72
N TYR A 47 -9.35 1.58 -1.78
CA TYR A 47 -10.16 1.16 -2.93
C TYR A 47 -11.22 0.15 -2.49
N ARG A 48 -10.85 -0.92 -1.78
CA ARG A 48 -11.82 -1.90 -1.25
C ARG A 48 -12.85 -1.28 -0.31
N LEU A 49 -12.44 -0.29 0.49
CA LEU A 49 -13.33 0.38 1.43
C LEU A 49 -14.35 1.29 0.75
N THR A 50 -13.96 1.96 -0.35
CA THR A 50 -14.73 3.08 -0.93
C THR A 50 -15.31 2.78 -2.31
N GLY A 51 -14.75 1.81 -3.04
CA GLY A 51 -15.02 1.56 -4.46
C GLY A 51 -14.45 2.63 -5.40
N GLU A 52 -13.78 3.67 -4.90
CA GLU A 52 -13.32 4.78 -5.74
C GLU A 52 -12.06 4.41 -6.54
N ILE A 53 -12.19 4.36 -7.87
CA ILE A 53 -11.12 3.95 -8.80
C ILE A 53 -9.84 4.80 -8.68
N LYS A 54 -9.94 6.03 -8.18
CA LYS A 54 -8.78 6.90 -7.95
C LYS A 54 -7.75 6.26 -7.03
N TYR A 55 -8.19 5.47 -6.05
CA TYR A 55 -7.28 4.80 -5.11
C TYR A 55 -6.57 3.62 -5.78
N LEU A 56 -7.26 2.86 -6.63
CA LEU A 56 -6.60 1.83 -7.44
C LEU A 56 -5.54 2.44 -8.35
N GLY A 57 -5.83 3.58 -8.99
CA GLY A 57 -4.84 4.31 -9.78
C GLY A 57 -3.63 4.78 -8.96
N ARG A 58 -3.83 5.19 -7.71
CA ARG A 58 -2.71 5.55 -6.82
C ARG A 58 -1.87 4.34 -6.41
N ALA A 59 -2.50 3.19 -6.13
CA ALA A 59 -1.78 1.94 -5.90
C ALA A 59 -0.91 1.60 -7.13
N ASP A 60 -1.48 1.59 -8.33
CA ASP A 60 -0.73 1.35 -9.56
C ASP A 60 0.50 2.28 -9.71
N ARG A 61 0.35 3.58 -9.43
CA ARG A 61 1.50 4.51 -9.44
C ARG A 61 2.60 4.17 -8.44
N PHE A 62 2.23 3.68 -7.25
CA PHE A 62 3.21 3.24 -6.25
C PHE A 62 3.93 1.95 -6.70
N ALA A 63 3.23 1.04 -7.38
CA ALA A 63 3.85 -0.13 -8.00
C ALA A 63 4.84 0.29 -9.08
N GLY A 64 4.40 1.14 -10.03
CA GLY A 64 5.24 1.65 -11.10
C GLY A 64 6.50 2.38 -10.60
N PHE A 65 6.39 3.16 -9.52
CA PHE A 65 7.54 3.86 -8.95
C PHE A 65 8.68 2.92 -8.54
N MET A 66 8.38 1.73 -8.00
CA MET A 66 9.40 0.77 -7.57
C MET A 66 10.26 0.23 -8.73
N PHE A 67 9.81 0.39 -9.98
CA PHE A 67 10.56 0.00 -11.19
C PHE A 67 11.31 1.18 -11.83
N THR A 68 11.29 2.36 -11.22
CA THR A 68 11.99 3.54 -11.74
C THR A 68 13.44 3.59 -11.27
N GLU A 69 14.29 4.25 -12.05
CA GLU A 69 15.68 4.54 -11.67
C GLU A 69 15.77 5.37 -10.39
N ALA A 70 14.83 6.30 -10.19
CA ALA A 70 14.74 7.12 -8.99
C ALA A 70 14.58 6.27 -7.72
N PHE A 71 13.84 5.17 -7.80
CA PHE A 71 13.72 4.23 -6.70
C PHE A 71 14.98 3.36 -6.55
N SER A 72 15.49 2.78 -7.63
CA SER A 72 16.66 1.88 -7.56
C SER A 72 17.93 2.57 -7.07
N SER A 73 18.12 3.85 -7.41
CA SER A 73 19.27 4.65 -6.96
C SER A 73 19.04 5.38 -5.63
N GLY A 74 17.79 5.71 -5.30
CA GLY A 74 17.44 6.52 -4.14
C GLY A 74 17.00 5.74 -2.90
N SER A 75 16.75 4.43 -3.03
CA SER A 75 16.29 3.58 -1.94
C SER A 75 17.44 2.92 -1.17
N ARG A 76 17.21 2.65 0.11
CA ARG A 76 18.13 1.90 0.96
C ARG A 76 17.92 0.40 0.79
N SER A 77 19.00 -0.37 0.92
CA SER A 77 18.93 -1.81 1.07
C SER A 77 18.29 -2.17 2.41
N PRO A 78 17.25 -3.02 2.44
CA PRO A 78 16.67 -3.53 3.68
C PRO A 78 17.63 -4.49 4.41
N ASP A 79 17.47 -4.64 5.72
CA ASP A 79 18.27 -5.58 6.53
C ASP A 79 18.00 -7.03 6.12
N SER A 80 16.74 -7.37 5.80
CA SER A 80 16.34 -8.66 5.22
C SER A 80 15.68 -8.50 3.83
N PRO A 81 16.47 -8.42 2.73
CA PRO A 81 16.01 -8.04 1.38
C PRO A 81 14.92 -8.93 0.76
N HIS A 82 14.76 -10.16 1.23
CA HIS A 82 13.79 -11.12 0.71
C HIS A 82 12.65 -11.43 1.69
N SER A 83 12.64 -10.80 2.86
CA SER A 83 11.61 -11.04 3.88
C SER A 83 10.24 -10.48 3.50
N LEU A 84 9.20 -10.96 4.18
CA LEU A 84 7.83 -10.47 3.99
C LEU A 84 7.69 -8.98 4.32
N PHE A 85 8.24 -8.52 5.45
CA PHE A 85 7.95 -7.17 5.93
C PHE A 85 8.89 -6.09 5.39
N GLU A 86 10.15 -6.43 5.12
CA GLU A 86 11.16 -5.45 4.69
C GLU A 86 11.51 -5.56 3.21
N GLY A 87 11.36 -6.75 2.65
CA GLY A 87 11.93 -7.14 1.38
C GLY A 87 10.91 -7.43 0.27
N LEU A 88 11.42 -8.11 -0.75
CA LEU A 88 10.70 -8.39 -1.99
C LEU A 88 9.48 -9.29 -1.80
N ALA A 89 9.44 -10.16 -0.78
CA ALA A 89 8.28 -11.03 -0.58
C ALA A 89 7.02 -10.20 -0.27
N GLY A 90 7.13 -9.14 0.53
CA GLY A 90 6.00 -8.21 0.75
C GLY A 90 5.64 -7.42 -0.50
N THR A 91 6.63 -6.99 -1.27
CA THR A 91 6.41 -6.34 -2.56
C THR A 91 5.65 -7.24 -3.52
N LEU A 92 5.98 -8.54 -3.56
CA LEU A 92 5.25 -9.52 -4.36
C LEU A 92 3.80 -9.68 -3.91
N CYS A 93 3.54 -9.77 -2.60
CA CYS A 93 2.17 -9.76 -2.08
C CYS A 93 1.40 -8.54 -2.58
N TYR A 94 2.00 -7.36 -2.52
CA TYR A 94 1.40 -6.13 -3.00
C TYR A 94 1.07 -6.17 -4.51
N LEU A 95 2.01 -6.64 -5.33
CA LEU A 95 1.82 -6.72 -6.78
C LEU A 95 0.75 -7.75 -7.17
N VAL A 96 0.69 -8.90 -6.48
CA VAL A 96 -0.35 -9.91 -6.69
C VAL A 96 -1.72 -9.36 -6.30
N ASP A 97 -1.82 -8.69 -5.14
CA ASP A 97 -3.08 -8.08 -4.69
C ASP A 97 -3.53 -6.95 -5.61
N LEU A 98 -2.60 -6.22 -6.24
CA LEU A 98 -2.93 -5.21 -7.25
C LEU A 98 -3.61 -5.82 -8.49
N MET A 99 -3.34 -7.09 -8.81
CA MET A 99 -4.02 -7.81 -9.90
C MET A 99 -5.44 -8.27 -9.53
N GLN A 100 -5.74 -8.39 -8.23
CA GLN A 100 -7.06 -8.78 -7.71
C GLN A 100 -7.50 -7.83 -6.59
N PRO A 101 -7.71 -6.53 -6.90
CA PRO A 101 -7.83 -5.49 -5.89
C PRO A 101 -9.05 -5.65 -4.98
N ASP A 102 -10.13 -6.28 -5.46
CA ASP A 102 -11.33 -6.56 -4.65
C ASP A 102 -11.10 -7.59 -3.54
N GLN A 103 -10.02 -8.38 -3.65
CA GLN A 103 -9.63 -9.40 -2.68
C GLN A 103 -8.44 -8.97 -1.81
N SER A 104 -7.85 -7.79 -2.06
CA SER A 104 -6.58 -7.40 -1.44
C SER A 104 -6.63 -7.34 0.09
N GLN A 105 -5.69 -7.96 0.79
CA GLN A 105 -5.59 -7.92 2.26
C GLN A 105 -4.15 -7.64 2.65
N PHE A 106 -3.97 -6.78 3.65
CA PHE A 106 -2.63 -6.58 4.19
C PHE A 106 -2.14 -7.90 4.82
N PRO A 107 -0.96 -8.43 4.43
CA PRO A 107 -0.50 -9.73 4.88
C PRO A 107 -0.50 -9.86 6.40
N LEU A 108 -1.05 -10.97 6.91
CA LEU A 108 -1.17 -11.30 8.34
C LEU A 108 -1.99 -10.32 9.19
N CYS A 109 -2.68 -9.35 8.57
CA CYS A 109 -3.54 -8.38 9.25
C CYS A 109 -4.88 -8.25 8.48
N PRO A 110 -5.82 -9.19 8.68
CA PRO A 110 -7.09 -9.16 7.98
C PRO A 110 -7.91 -7.94 8.40
N VAL A 111 -8.17 -7.03 7.46
CA VAL A 111 -8.91 -5.78 7.71
C VAL A 111 -10.39 -5.97 7.45
N PHE A 112 -10.72 -6.72 6.39
CA PHE A 112 -12.10 -7.04 6.02
C PHE A 112 -12.36 -8.49 6.42
N ILE A 113 -13.11 -8.67 7.51
CA ILE A 113 -13.63 -9.97 7.95
C ILE A 113 -15.02 -10.09 7.31
N GLY A 114 -15.24 -11.18 6.56
CA GLY A 114 -16.52 -11.50 5.93
C GLY A 114 -17.63 -11.75 6.94
#